data_AF-A0A7V9JNA8-F1
#
_entry.id   AF-A0A7V9JNA8-F1
#
_cell.length_a   1.000
_cell.length_b   1.000
_cell.length_c   1.000
_cell.angle_alpha   90.00
_cell.angle_beta   90.00
_cell.angle_gamma   90.00
#
_symmetry.space_group_name_H-M   'P 1'
#
loop_
_entity.id
_entity.type
_entity.pdbx_description
1 polymer ?
#
loop_
_entity_poly.entity_id
_entity_poly.type
_entity_poly.pdbx_seq_one_letter_code
_entity_poly.pdbx_strand_id
1 'polypeptide(L)'
;MLFRAPSRHALTPGGQGRFPGFDVLDQVKHWDELTAGVVLARLQPPAELGFFTVTEALTAAALFDLLLGQHTEPRVPVLHLVDARLAANETDGWRYEDLPEDRQAWRDTLAALDRNAVAASSTRFPALDLDQQGRLVQSVQDADQWHGWEAAHVWSLWTRYACAAFYSHPWAWNEIGFGGPAYPRGYKAIGVGKREGWEVAEHDARDPVPWAARVEQARRAHRPGGGGTNGGASSR
;
A
#
# COMPACT_ATOMS: atom_id res chain seq x y z
N MET A 1 -17.81 -8.16 -25.20
CA MET A 1 -16.97 -7.79 -24.04
C MET A 1 -17.35 -8.71 -22.91
N LEU A 2 -16.55 -9.75 -22.64
CA LEU A 2 -16.98 -10.92 -21.88
C LEU A 2 -15.96 -11.32 -20.80
N PHE A 3 -15.20 -10.34 -20.28
CA PHE A 3 -14.17 -10.59 -19.27
C PHE A 3 -14.71 -10.45 -17.83
N ARG A 4 -15.99 -10.10 -17.64
CA ARG A 4 -16.64 -10.03 -16.32
C ARG A 4 -18.16 -10.17 -16.37
N ALA A 5 -18.73 -10.64 -15.27
CA ALA A 5 -20.18 -10.56 -15.03
C ALA A 5 -20.61 -9.10 -14.80
N PRO A 6 -21.82 -8.68 -15.22
CA PRO A 6 -22.34 -7.33 -14.97
C PRO A 6 -22.35 -6.94 -13.48
N SER A 7 -22.51 -7.91 -12.58
CA SER A 7 -22.43 -7.73 -11.12
C SER A 7 -21.04 -7.38 -10.58
N ARG A 8 -20.02 -7.35 -11.44
CA ARG A 8 -18.62 -7.01 -11.10
C ARG A 8 -18.16 -5.70 -11.74
N HIS A 9 -19.10 -4.79 -12.00
CA HIS A 9 -18.84 -3.43 -12.47
C HIS A 9 -18.62 -2.49 -11.27
N ALA A 10 -17.74 -1.50 -11.43
CA ALA A 10 -17.34 -0.48 -10.46
C ALA A 10 -16.91 -1.03 -9.09
N LEU A 11 -16.32 -2.22 -9.06
CA LEU A 11 -15.82 -2.81 -7.81
C LEU A 11 -14.66 -1.99 -7.26
N THR A 12 -14.74 -1.67 -5.98
CA THR A 12 -13.74 -0.93 -5.20
C THR A 12 -13.48 -1.67 -3.88
N PRO A 13 -12.26 -1.61 -3.33
CA PRO A 13 -11.96 -2.23 -2.05
C PRO A 13 -12.92 -1.74 -0.96
N GLY A 14 -13.49 -2.65 -0.19
CA GLY A 14 -14.50 -2.36 0.85
C GLY A 14 -15.81 -1.74 0.34
N GLY A 15 -16.03 -1.68 -0.98
CA GLY A 15 -17.18 -1.03 -1.59
C GLY A 15 -17.21 0.49 -1.43
N GLN A 16 -16.08 1.10 -1.04
CA GLN A 16 -15.97 2.53 -0.75
C GLN A 16 -15.39 3.29 -1.94
N GLY A 17 -16.14 3.34 -3.04
CA GLY A 17 -15.73 4.06 -4.24
C GLY A 17 -16.02 5.56 -4.17
N ARG A 18 -15.02 6.38 -4.50
CA ARG A 18 -15.16 7.84 -4.54
C ARG A 18 -15.67 8.37 -5.88
N PHE A 19 -15.76 7.50 -6.90
CA PHE A 19 -16.11 7.85 -8.27
C PHE A 19 -17.33 7.02 -8.71
N PRO A 20 -18.57 7.49 -8.47
CA PRO A 20 -19.76 6.70 -8.68
C PRO A 20 -19.92 6.23 -10.13
N GLY A 21 -20.07 4.91 -10.31
CA GLY A 21 -20.24 4.29 -11.63
C GLY A 21 -18.98 4.29 -12.51
N PHE A 22 -17.85 4.83 -12.03
CA PHE A 22 -16.59 4.74 -12.74
C PHE A 22 -16.05 3.31 -12.67
N ASP A 23 -15.62 2.81 -13.82
CA ASP A 23 -14.94 1.53 -13.90
C ASP A 23 -13.83 1.58 -14.95
N VAL A 24 -12.59 1.45 -14.47
CA VAL A 24 -11.39 1.51 -15.30
C VAL A 24 -11.39 0.44 -16.40
N LEU A 25 -12.05 -0.70 -16.19
CA LEU A 25 -12.07 -1.78 -17.18
C LEU A 25 -12.99 -1.46 -18.38
N ASP A 26 -13.84 -0.44 -18.28
CA ASP A 26 -14.55 0.09 -19.45
C ASP A 26 -13.58 0.75 -20.45
N GLN A 27 -12.35 1.04 -20.01
CA GLN A 27 -11.28 1.60 -20.83
C GLN A 27 -10.40 0.53 -21.50
N VAL A 28 -10.57 -0.76 -21.22
CA VAL A 28 -9.70 -1.85 -21.74
C VAL A 28 -9.51 -1.80 -23.25
N LYS A 29 -10.57 -1.48 -24.01
CA LYS A 29 -10.52 -1.37 -25.49
C LYS A 29 -9.61 -0.25 -26.01
N HIS A 30 -9.14 0.63 -25.13
CA HIS A 30 -8.28 1.77 -25.44
C HIS A 30 -6.83 1.56 -25.03
N TRP A 31 -6.50 0.40 -24.46
CA TRP A 31 -5.14 -0.01 -24.14
C TRP A 31 -4.59 -0.90 -25.25
N ASP A 32 -3.27 -0.97 -25.39
CA ASP A 32 -2.66 -1.99 -26.22
C ASP A 32 -2.91 -3.39 -25.64
N GLU A 33 -2.82 -4.41 -26.49
CA GLU A 33 -3.17 -5.79 -26.13
C GLU A 33 -2.28 -6.37 -25.02
N LEU A 34 -0.98 -6.04 -24.99
CA LEU A 34 -0.06 -6.55 -23.98
C LEU A 34 -0.38 -5.96 -22.62
N THR A 35 -0.55 -4.64 -22.55
CA THR A 35 -0.94 -3.94 -21.32
C THR A 35 -2.30 -4.44 -20.82
N ALA A 36 -3.28 -4.57 -21.72
CA ALA A 36 -4.59 -5.11 -21.38
C ALA A 36 -4.47 -6.53 -20.81
N GLY A 37 -3.66 -7.40 -21.43
CA GLY A 37 -3.40 -8.75 -20.95
C GLY A 37 -2.85 -8.79 -19.52
N VAL A 38 -1.83 -7.98 -19.23
CA VAL A 38 -1.22 -7.89 -17.88
C VAL A 38 -2.23 -7.41 -16.84
N VAL A 39 -3.01 -6.37 -17.15
CA VAL A 39 -4.00 -5.82 -16.23
C VAL A 39 -5.14 -6.80 -15.97
N LEU A 40 -5.66 -7.45 -17.02
CA LEU A 40 -6.75 -8.42 -16.91
C LEU A 40 -6.32 -9.71 -16.19
N ALA A 41 -5.04 -10.10 -16.29
CA ALA A 41 -4.51 -11.24 -15.56
C ALA A 41 -4.63 -11.09 -14.04
N ARG A 42 -4.54 -9.85 -13.52
CA ARG A 42 -4.69 -9.56 -12.08
C ARG A 42 -6.11 -9.78 -11.55
N LEU A 43 -7.11 -9.85 -12.43
CA LEU A 43 -8.51 -10.10 -12.06
C LEU A 43 -8.85 -11.60 -12.00
N GLN A 44 -7.93 -12.47 -12.44
CA GLN A 44 -8.13 -13.90 -12.34
C GLN A 44 -8.10 -14.33 -10.87
N PRO A 45 -8.79 -15.44 -10.52
CA PRO A 45 -8.68 -16.02 -9.19
C PRO A 45 -7.20 -16.18 -8.79
N PRO A 46 -6.81 -15.76 -7.57
CA PRO A 46 -5.43 -15.88 -7.14
C PRO A 46 -4.94 -17.33 -7.17
N ALA A 47 -3.69 -17.53 -7.59
CA ALA A 47 -3.04 -18.82 -7.49
C ALA A 47 -2.77 -19.22 -6.04
N GLU A 48 -2.50 -20.49 -5.82
CA GLU A 48 -2.00 -20.98 -4.52
C GLU A 48 -0.68 -20.29 -4.15
N LEU A 49 -0.46 -20.08 -2.85
CA LEU A 49 0.76 -19.45 -2.34
C LEU A 49 1.97 -20.38 -2.59
N GLY A 50 3.01 -19.82 -3.19
CA GLY A 50 4.27 -20.51 -3.53
C GLY A 50 5.48 -20.04 -2.73
N PHE A 51 5.40 -18.93 -2.00
CA PHE A 51 6.52 -18.38 -1.22
C PHE A 51 6.34 -18.49 0.29
N PHE A 52 5.24 -17.93 0.81
CA PHE A 52 4.98 -17.90 2.26
C PHE A 52 4.53 -19.26 2.76
N THR A 53 5.05 -19.67 3.91
CA THR A 53 4.46 -20.75 4.69
C THR A 53 3.09 -20.34 5.23
N VAL A 54 2.29 -21.31 5.70
CA VAL A 54 0.96 -21.03 6.27
C VAL A 54 1.02 -20.01 7.42
N THR A 55 2.03 -20.07 8.29
CA THR A 55 2.14 -19.13 9.43
C THR A 55 2.59 -17.74 8.98
N GLU A 56 3.54 -17.66 8.05
CA GLU A 56 3.98 -16.39 7.46
C GLU A 56 2.82 -15.72 6.70
N ALA A 57 2.05 -16.49 5.94
CA ALA A 57 0.92 -16.01 5.16
C ALA A 57 -0.17 -15.37 6.04
N LEU A 58 -0.49 -15.96 7.21
CA LEU A 58 -1.44 -15.36 8.15
C LEU A 58 -0.95 -14.02 8.69
N THR A 59 0.34 -13.93 9.04
CA THR A 59 0.95 -12.70 9.55
C THR A 59 1.02 -11.62 8.48
N ALA A 60 1.44 -11.99 7.27
CA ALA A 60 1.51 -11.10 6.12
C ALA A 60 0.11 -10.60 5.72
N ALA A 61 -0.91 -11.46 5.72
CA ALA A 61 -2.29 -11.07 5.44
C ALA A 61 -2.78 -10.00 6.42
N ALA A 62 -2.61 -10.22 7.72
CA ALA A 62 -2.99 -9.25 8.74
C ALA A 62 -2.21 -7.93 8.59
N LEU A 63 -0.91 -7.99 8.30
CA LEU A 63 -0.09 -6.81 8.06
C LEU A 63 -0.56 -6.02 6.83
N PHE A 64 -0.83 -6.70 5.71
CA PHE A 64 -1.31 -6.04 4.49
C PHE A 64 -2.69 -5.43 4.68
N ASP A 65 -3.61 -6.15 5.32
CA ASP A 65 -4.95 -5.65 5.60
C ASP A 65 -4.90 -4.42 6.51
N LEU A 66 -4.01 -4.41 7.50
CA LEU A 66 -3.77 -3.24 8.35
C LEU A 66 -3.19 -2.05 7.58
N LEU A 67 -2.11 -2.26 6.82
CA LEU A 67 -1.41 -1.20 6.10
C LEU A 67 -2.27 -0.55 5.01
N LEU A 68 -3.17 -1.32 4.40
CA LEU A 68 -3.99 -0.90 3.26
C LEU A 68 -5.45 -0.65 3.62
N GLY A 69 -5.83 -0.79 4.90
CA GLY A 69 -7.21 -0.60 5.36
C GLY A 69 -8.21 -1.61 4.79
N GLN A 70 -7.76 -2.81 4.42
CA GLN A 70 -8.60 -3.82 3.79
C GLN A 70 -9.31 -4.70 4.83
N HIS A 71 -10.25 -4.11 5.58
CA HIS A 71 -10.94 -4.81 6.68
C HIS A 71 -12.29 -5.42 6.28
N THR A 72 -12.78 -5.10 5.08
CA THR A 72 -14.08 -5.55 4.57
C THR A 72 -14.00 -5.90 3.10
N GLU A 73 -14.78 -6.90 2.68
CA GLU A 73 -14.89 -7.27 1.27
C GLU A 73 -15.62 -6.20 0.42
N PRO A 74 -15.33 -6.12 -0.88
CA PRO A 74 -14.32 -6.90 -1.61
C PRO A 74 -12.89 -6.40 -1.32
N ARG A 75 -11.89 -7.29 -1.28
CA ARG A 75 -10.48 -6.94 -1.07
C ARG A 75 -9.60 -7.24 -2.29
N VAL A 76 -8.61 -6.39 -2.55
CA VAL A 76 -7.50 -6.71 -3.45
C VAL A 76 -6.69 -7.85 -2.84
N PRO A 77 -6.36 -8.91 -3.61
CA PRO A 77 -5.63 -10.08 -3.11
C PRO A 77 -4.11 -9.80 -2.98
N VAL A 78 -3.75 -8.80 -2.18
CA VAL A 78 -2.37 -8.29 -2.02
C VAL A 78 -1.41 -9.38 -1.57
N LEU A 79 -1.82 -10.23 -0.63
CA LEU A 79 -1.02 -11.36 -0.17
C LEU A 79 -0.54 -12.23 -1.34
N HIS A 80 -1.44 -12.59 -2.26
CA HIS A 80 -1.12 -13.46 -3.39
C HIS A 80 -0.25 -12.75 -4.44
N LEU A 81 -0.46 -11.46 -4.66
CA LEU A 81 0.36 -10.67 -5.58
C LEU A 81 1.81 -10.54 -5.06
N VAL A 82 1.97 -10.29 -3.76
CA VAL A 82 3.30 -10.22 -3.13
C VAL A 82 3.95 -11.60 -3.07
N ASP A 83 3.19 -12.65 -2.73
CA ASP A 83 3.68 -14.03 -2.70
C ASP A 83 4.21 -14.47 -4.07
N ALA A 84 3.43 -14.29 -5.13
CA ALA A 84 3.84 -14.65 -6.50
C ALA A 84 5.13 -13.92 -6.91
N ARG A 85 5.23 -12.62 -6.59
CA ARG A 85 6.42 -11.81 -6.84
C ARG A 85 7.66 -12.36 -6.11
N LEU A 86 7.53 -12.70 -4.83
CA LEU A 86 8.61 -13.27 -4.01
C LEU A 86 8.96 -14.71 -4.40
N ALA A 87 7.98 -15.48 -4.89
CA ALA A 87 8.19 -16.83 -5.43
C ALA A 87 8.98 -16.80 -6.74
N ALA A 88 8.67 -15.83 -7.61
CA ALA A 88 9.37 -15.58 -8.88
C ALA A 88 10.74 -14.88 -8.69
N ASN A 89 11.09 -14.49 -7.47
CA ASN A 89 12.31 -13.74 -7.16
C ASN A 89 12.40 -12.39 -7.92
N GLU A 90 11.25 -11.73 -8.12
CA GLU A 90 11.16 -10.43 -8.76
C GLU A 90 11.42 -9.31 -7.74
N THR A 91 12.64 -8.78 -7.72
CA THR A 91 13.07 -7.70 -6.82
C THR A 91 12.88 -6.33 -7.47
N ASP A 92 13.07 -5.24 -6.71
CA ASP A 92 13.07 -3.88 -7.27
C ASP A 92 14.40 -3.52 -7.96
N GLY A 93 15.37 -4.45 -8.02
CA GLY A 93 16.72 -4.21 -8.55
C GLY A 93 17.63 -3.44 -7.60
N TRP A 94 17.17 -3.13 -6.39
CA TRP A 94 17.95 -2.53 -5.31
C TRP A 94 17.45 -3.04 -3.96
N ARG A 95 18.28 -2.92 -2.92
CA ARG A 95 17.92 -3.16 -1.52
C ARG A 95 18.74 -2.27 -0.60
N TYR A 96 18.32 -2.14 0.66
CA TYR A 96 19.14 -1.52 1.68
C TYR A 96 20.34 -2.41 2.03
N GLU A 97 21.43 -1.79 2.48
CA GLU A 97 22.69 -2.51 2.77
C GLU A 97 22.57 -3.40 4.01
N ASP A 98 21.85 -2.94 5.02
CA ASP A 98 21.62 -3.59 6.32
C ASP A 98 20.54 -4.67 6.28
N LEU A 99 19.69 -4.69 5.25
CA LEU A 99 18.70 -5.74 5.05
C LEU A 99 19.26 -6.90 4.22
N PRO A 100 18.89 -8.15 4.54
CA PRO A 100 19.17 -9.27 3.66
C PRO A 100 18.35 -9.15 2.36
N GLU A 101 18.57 -10.07 1.42
CA GLU A 101 17.76 -10.15 0.20
C GLU A 101 16.27 -10.23 0.51
N ASP A 102 15.42 -9.60 -0.32
CA ASP A 102 14.01 -9.33 -0.02
C ASP A 102 13.26 -10.57 0.49
N ARG A 103 13.49 -11.74 -0.10
CA ARG A 103 12.87 -13.02 0.33
C ARG A 103 13.22 -13.35 1.79
N GLN A 104 14.49 -13.21 2.18
CA GLN A 104 14.90 -13.47 3.55
C GLN A 104 14.42 -12.36 4.48
N ALA A 105 14.46 -11.10 4.03
CA ALA A 105 13.98 -9.96 4.81
C ALA A 105 12.48 -10.10 5.15
N TRP A 106 11.66 -10.58 4.22
CA TRP A 106 10.25 -10.89 4.48
C TRP A 106 10.06 -11.96 5.56
N ARG A 107 10.82 -13.06 5.49
CA ARG A 107 10.74 -14.13 6.51
C ARG A 107 11.14 -13.63 7.88
N ASP A 108 12.26 -12.92 7.95
CA ASP A 108 12.83 -12.46 9.22
C ASP A 108 11.96 -11.38 9.88
N THR A 109 11.46 -10.42 9.09
CA THR A 109 10.64 -9.32 9.61
C THR A 109 9.25 -9.80 10.02
N LEU A 110 8.63 -10.76 9.33
CA LEU A 110 7.37 -11.37 9.76
C LEU A 110 7.54 -12.18 11.06
N ALA A 111 8.62 -12.96 11.16
CA ALA A 111 8.93 -13.70 12.39
C ALA A 111 9.20 -12.75 13.57
N ALA A 112 9.90 -11.64 13.33
CA ALA A 112 10.14 -10.61 14.34
C ALA A 112 8.84 -9.93 14.80
N LEU A 113 7.94 -9.61 13.87
CA LEU A 113 6.63 -9.04 14.18
C LEU A 113 5.77 -9.99 15.02
N ASP A 114 5.73 -11.28 14.65
CA ASP A 114 4.97 -12.29 15.41
C ASP A 114 5.55 -12.51 16.81
N ARG A 115 6.89 -12.50 16.96
CA ARG A 115 7.54 -12.54 18.28
C ARG A 115 7.18 -11.32 19.14
N ASN A 116 7.15 -10.13 18.57
CA ASN A 116 6.74 -8.93 19.31
C ASN A 116 5.29 -9.02 19.80
N ALA A 117 4.38 -9.55 18.96
CA ALA A 117 3.00 -9.81 19.35
C ALA A 117 2.90 -10.79 20.52
N VAL A 118 3.61 -11.92 20.44
CA VAL A 118 3.64 -12.92 21.51
C VAL A 118 4.23 -12.34 22.80
N ALA A 119 5.30 -11.55 22.71
CA ALA A 119 5.90 -10.90 23.87
C ALA A 119 4.97 -9.87 24.53
N ALA A 120 4.22 -9.11 23.74
CA ALA A 120 3.33 -8.06 24.23
C ALA A 120 1.96 -8.56 24.72
N SER A 121 1.46 -9.67 24.18
CA SER A 121 0.06 -10.11 24.40
C SER A 121 -0.15 -11.63 24.42
N SER A 122 0.93 -12.42 24.49
CA SER A 122 0.89 -13.90 24.53
C SER A 122 0.12 -14.56 23.38
N THR A 123 -0.09 -13.81 22.29
CA THR A 123 -0.86 -14.22 21.12
C THR A 123 -0.11 -13.79 19.86
N ARG A 124 -0.26 -14.55 18.78
CA ARG A 124 0.35 -14.24 17.49
C ARG A 124 -0.26 -12.99 16.86
N PHE A 125 0.51 -12.28 16.05
CA PHE A 125 0.11 -11.02 15.42
C PHE A 125 -1.26 -11.08 14.71
N PRO A 126 -1.57 -12.07 13.85
CA PRO A 126 -2.87 -12.14 13.18
C PRO A 126 -4.08 -12.38 14.10
N ALA A 127 -3.85 -12.80 15.35
CA ALA A 127 -4.92 -13.05 16.32
C ALA A 127 -5.12 -11.87 17.31
N LEU A 128 -4.32 -10.81 17.18
CA LEU A 128 -4.54 -9.55 17.89
C LEU A 128 -5.72 -8.78 17.30
N ASP A 129 -6.37 -7.94 18.11
CA ASP A 129 -7.35 -6.97 17.59
C ASP A 129 -6.66 -5.87 16.74
N LEU A 130 -7.45 -5.14 15.94
CA LEU A 130 -6.91 -4.14 15.02
C LEU A 130 -6.12 -3.02 15.71
N ASP A 131 -6.54 -2.61 16.91
CA ASP A 131 -5.85 -1.56 17.66
C ASP A 131 -4.49 -2.05 18.19
N GLN A 132 -4.43 -3.31 18.64
CA GLN A 132 -3.20 -3.97 19.06
C GLN A 132 -2.24 -4.16 17.88
N GLN A 133 -2.73 -4.63 16.73
CA GLN A 133 -1.93 -4.75 15.50
C GLN A 133 -1.38 -3.37 15.09
N GLY A 134 -2.24 -2.35 15.10
CA GLY A 134 -1.90 -0.95 14.82
C GLY A 134 -0.78 -0.43 15.72
N ARG A 135 -0.91 -0.61 17.04
CA ARG A 135 0.13 -0.18 17.99
C ARG A 135 1.48 -0.86 17.76
N LEU A 136 1.49 -2.16 17.47
CA LEU A 136 2.73 -2.88 17.20
C LEU A 136 3.39 -2.39 15.91
N VAL A 137 2.63 -2.25 14.83
CA VAL A 137 3.18 -1.77 13.55
C VAL A 137 3.64 -0.31 13.65
N GLN A 138 2.89 0.54 14.37
CA GLN A 138 3.31 1.92 14.68
C GLN A 138 4.62 1.96 15.46
N SER A 139 4.82 1.05 16.43
CA SER A 139 6.07 0.99 17.21
C SER A 139 7.30 0.66 16.35
N VAL A 140 7.12 -0.04 15.22
CA VAL A 140 8.19 -0.26 14.24
C VAL A 140 8.47 1.03 13.47
N GLN A 141 7.42 1.73 13.04
CA GLN A 141 7.55 2.99 12.29
C GLN A 141 8.23 4.10 13.12
N ASP A 142 7.98 4.14 14.43
CA ASP A 142 8.49 5.18 15.33
C ASP A 142 9.90 4.87 15.88
N ALA A 143 10.40 3.65 15.68
CA ALA A 143 11.72 3.26 16.14
C ALA A 143 12.83 3.74 15.18
N ASP A 144 14.03 4.00 15.72
CA ASP A 144 15.23 4.14 14.87
C ASP A 144 15.72 2.75 14.44
N GLN A 145 15.79 1.82 15.41
CA GLN A 145 16.29 0.46 15.22
C GLN A 145 15.25 -0.58 15.61
N TRP A 146 15.17 -1.66 14.84
CA TRP A 146 14.24 -2.75 15.10
C TRP A 146 14.86 -4.09 14.75
N HIS A 147 15.08 -4.95 15.77
CA HIS A 147 15.71 -6.28 15.63
C HIS A 147 17.07 -6.29 14.91
N GLY A 148 17.83 -5.19 15.00
CA GLY A 148 19.16 -5.05 14.40
C GLY A 148 19.17 -4.45 12.99
N TRP A 149 18.01 -4.00 12.48
CA TRP A 149 17.88 -3.26 11.23
C TRP A 149 17.45 -1.82 11.50
N GLU A 150 17.74 -0.93 10.55
CA GLU A 150 17.10 0.38 10.50
C GLU A 150 15.59 0.20 10.33
N ALA A 151 14.78 0.68 11.28
CA ALA A 151 13.35 0.40 11.26
C ALA A 151 12.65 1.05 10.06
N ALA A 152 13.15 2.21 9.62
CA ALA A 152 12.70 2.88 8.40
C ALA A 152 12.88 2.01 7.14
N HIS A 153 13.90 1.15 7.09
CA HIS A 153 14.15 0.25 5.96
C HIS A 153 13.16 -0.92 5.95
N VAL A 154 12.83 -1.47 7.12
CA VAL A 154 11.78 -2.49 7.26
C VAL A 154 10.41 -1.93 6.88
N TRP A 155 10.09 -0.74 7.38
CA TRP A 155 8.86 -0.01 7.02
C TRP A 155 8.77 0.20 5.49
N SER A 156 9.87 0.64 4.89
CA SER A 156 9.99 0.81 3.43
C SER A 156 9.77 -0.51 2.70
N LEU A 157 10.39 -1.61 3.12
CA LEU A 157 10.17 -2.93 2.52
C LEU A 157 8.68 -3.32 2.50
N TRP A 158 8.03 -3.27 3.66
CA TRP A 158 6.62 -3.66 3.77
C TRP A 158 5.71 -2.79 2.91
N THR A 159 5.84 -1.47 3.05
CA THR A 159 4.95 -0.52 2.36
C THR A 159 5.17 -0.49 0.85
N ARG A 160 6.41 -0.62 0.36
CA ARG A 160 6.67 -0.65 -1.08
C ARG A 160 6.01 -1.85 -1.75
N TYR A 161 6.15 -3.05 -1.19
CA TYR A 161 5.53 -4.26 -1.72
C TYR A 161 3.99 -4.20 -1.62
N ALA A 162 3.47 -3.77 -0.46
CA ALA A 162 2.03 -3.63 -0.25
C ALA A 162 1.40 -2.63 -1.24
N CYS A 163 1.97 -1.43 -1.35
CA CYS A 163 1.48 -0.39 -2.25
C CYS A 163 1.64 -0.78 -3.72
N ALA A 164 2.77 -1.37 -4.11
CA ALA A 164 2.99 -1.81 -5.50
C ALA A 164 1.96 -2.87 -5.91
N ALA A 165 1.69 -3.86 -5.05
CA ALA A 165 0.68 -4.87 -5.29
C ALA A 165 -0.73 -4.24 -5.35
N PHE A 166 -1.11 -3.45 -4.33
CA PHE A 166 -2.45 -2.85 -4.22
C PHE A 166 -2.77 -1.93 -5.38
N TYR A 167 -1.92 -0.93 -5.65
CA TYR A 167 -2.13 0.05 -6.72
C TYR A 167 -1.82 -0.49 -8.12
N SER A 168 -1.44 -1.76 -8.27
CA SER A 168 -1.41 -2.42 -9.58
C SER A 168 -2.77 -3.02 -9.98
N HIS A 169 -3.71 -3.14 -9.03
CA HIS A 169 -4.97 -3.83 -9.23
C HIS A 169 -6.09 -2.88 -9.70
N PRO A 170 -6.91 -3.25 -10.71
CA PRO A 170 -7.98 -2.38 -11.24
C PRO A 170 -8.99 -1.88 -10.21
N TRP A 171 -9.27 -2.65 -9.16
CA TRP A 171 -10.20 -2.20 -8.11
C TRP A 171 -9.68 -1.00 -7.33
N ALA A 172 -8.37 -0.95 -7.04
CA ALA A 172 -7.75 0.23 -6.42
C ALA A 172 -7.82 1.44 -7.37
N TRP A 173 -7.73 1.22 -8.69
CA TRP A 173 -7.88 2.31 -9.67
C TRP A 173 -9.29 2.89 -9.67
N ASN A 174 -10.31 2.06 -9.52
CA ASN A 174 -11.70 2.52 -9.36
C ASN A 174 -11.87 3.36 -8.09
N GLU A 175 -11.21 2.97 -6.99
CA GLU A 175 -11.25 3.67 -5.70
C GLU A 175 -10.66 5.08 -5.78
N ILE A 176 -9.56 5.23 -6.53
CA ILE A 176 -8.84 6.50 -6.67
C ILE A 176 -9.19 7.28 -7.95
N GLY A 177 -10.05 6.73 -8.81
CA GLY A 177 -10.45 7.37 -10.07
C GLY A 177 -9.36 7.39 -11.14
N PHE A 178 -8.38 6.48 -11.07
CA PHE A 178 -7.32 6.40 -12.07
C PHE A 178 -7.86 5.80 -13.39
N GLY A 179 -7.72 6.55 -14.48
CA GLY A 179 -8.21 6.18 -15.82
C GLY A 179 -7.49 4.99 -16.48
N GLY A 180 -6.48 4.41 -15.81
CA GLY A 180 -5.68 3.31 -16.33
C GLY A 180 -4.53 3.76 -17.23
N PRO A 181 -3.85 2.81 -17.89
CA PRO A 181 -2.74 3.07 -18.79
C PRO A 181 -3.07 4.08 -19.90
N ALA A 182 -2.12 4.96 -20.19
CA ALA A 182 -2.31 6.00 -21.19
C ALA A 182 -2.17 5.48 -22.63
N TYR A 183 -1.26 4.56 -22.89
CA TYR A 183 -0.95 4.12 -24.25
C TYR A 183 -2.03 3.18 -24.81
N PRO A 184 -2.41 3.31 -26.10
CA PRO A 184 -1.97 4.33 -27.08
C PRO A 184 -2.77 5.65 -27.07
N ARG A 185 -3.92 5.72 -26.39
CA ARG A 185 -4.86 6.85 -26.50
C ARG A 185 -4.31 8.20 -25.98
N GLY A 186 -3.51 8.14 -24.92
CA GLY A 186 -3.02 9.28 -24.13
C GLY A 186 -4.08 9.91 -23.22
N TYR A 187 -3.62 10.85 -22.38
CA TYR A 187 -4.44 11.84 -21.68
C TYR A 187 -4.24 13.21 -22.37
N LYS A 188 -5.34 13.86 -22.75
CA LYS A 188 -5.42 15.12 -23.50
C LYS A 188 -5.97 16.28 -22.68
N ALA A 189 -6.71 16.02 -21.61
CA ALA A 189 -7.31 17.02 -20.74
C ALA A 189 -6.26 17.64 -19.80
N ILE A 190 -5.51 18.61 -20.32
CA ILE A 190 -4.45 19.30 -19.57
C ILE A 190 -5.06 20.48 -18.77
N GLY A 191 -4.83 20.52 -17.46
CA GLY A 191 -5.17 21.64 -16.59
C GLY A 191 -5.86 21.23 -15.29
N VAL A 192 -5.74 22.06 -14.24
CA VAL A 192 -6.35 21.78 -12.93
C VAL A 192 -7.87 21.69 -13.06
N GLY A 193 -8.46 20.62 -12.53
CA GLY A 193 -9.90 20.37 -12.58
C GLY A 193 -10.44 20.00 -13.97
N LYS A 194 -9.57 19.84 -14.98
CA LYS A 194 -9.97 19.26 -16.26
C LYS A 194 -10.08 17.74 -16.10
N ARG A 195 -10.97 17.16 -16.90
CA ARG A 195 -11.23 15.72 -16.94
C ARG A 195 -11.36 15.26 -18.36
N GLU A 196 -10.96 14.03 -18.57
CA GLU A 196 -11.25 13.31 -19.80
C GLU A 196 -12.74 12.99 -19.90
N GLY A 197 -13.22 12.74 -21.11
CA GLY A 197 -14.64 12.41 -21.33
C GLY A 197 -15.10 11.11 -20.68
N TRP A 198 -14.17 10.26 -20.20
CA TRP A 198 -14.45 9.02 -19.49
C TRP A 198 -14.17 9.10 -17.98
N GLU A 199 -13.60 10.19 -17.49
CA GLU A 199 -13.34 10.39 -16.07
C GLU A 199 -14.59 10.90 -15.36
N VAL A 200 -14.77 10.47 -14.12
CA VAL A 200 -15.90 10.85 -13.29
C VAL A 200 -15.43 11.82 -12.21
N ALA A 201 -16.31 12.71 -11.76
CA ALA A 201 -16.01 13.56 -10.61
C ALA A 201 -15.93 12.72 -9.34
N GLU A 202 -15.01 13.05 -8.45
CA GLU A 202 -15.04 12.55 -7.08
C GLU A 202 -16.33 13.04 -6.38
N HIS A 203 -17.03 12.12 -5.72
CA HIS A 203 -18.14 12.42 -4.83
C HIS A 203 -17.60 12.82 -3.46
N ASP A 204 -18.19 13.85 -2.84
CA ASP A 204 -17.75 14.40 -1.55
C ASP A 204 -16.27 14.80 -1.49
N ALA A 205 -15.71 15.30 -2.60
CA ALA A 205 -14.33 15.77 -2.67
C ALA A 205 -14.07 16.79 -1.54
N ARG A 206 -13.46 16.32 -0.45
CA ARG A 206 -13.02 17.20 0.64
C ARG A 206 -11.78 17.92 0.16
N ASP A 207 -11.74 19.23 0.38
CA ASP A 207 -10.52 20.00 0.18
C ASP A 207 -9.38 19.31 0.96
N PRO A 208 -8.29 18.87 0.31
CA PRO A 208 -7.17 18.22 0.98
C PRO A 208 -6.29 19.23 1.74
N VAL A 209 -6.41 20.53 1.49
CA VAL A 209 -5.56 21.58 2.10
C VAL A 209 -5.62 21.56 3.64
N PRO A 210 -6.80 21.44 4.30
CA PRO A 210 -6.87 21.27 5.75
C PRO A 210 -6.17 20.01 6.29
N TRP A 211 -6.12 18.91 5.53
CA TRP A 211 -5.37 17.72 5.94
C TRP A 211 -3.86 17.91 5.78
N ALA A 212 -3.41 18.41 4.63
CA ALA A 212 -2.00 18.66 4.37
C ALA A 212 -1.41 19.65 5.38
N ALA A 213 -2.15 20.70 5.72
CA ALA A 213 -1.78 21.65 6.77
C ALA A 213 -1.63 20.99 8.15
N ARG A 214 -2.55 20.07 8.52
CA ARG A 214 -2.46 19.30 9.78
C ARG A 214 -1.25 18.37 9.81
N VAL A 215 -0.97 17.66 8.72
CA VAL A 215 0.19 16.77 8.62
C VAL A 215 1.49 17.56 8.70
N GLU A 216 1.58 18.69 8.00
CA GLU A 216 2.75 19.57 8.04
C GLU A 216 2.95 20.20 9.42
N GLN A 217 1.86 20.58 10.10
CA GLN A 217 1.91 21.06 11.48
C GLN A 217 2.37 19.96 12.46
N ALA A 218 1.88 18.73 12.30
CA ALA A 218 2.32 17.59 13.11
C ALA A 218 3.80 17.27 12.88
N ARG A 219 4.28 17.27 11.63
CA ARG A 219 5.70 17.09 11.28
C ARG A 219 6.59 18.17 11.89
N ARG A 220 6.14 19.42 11.89
CA ARG A 220 6.87 20.52 12.55
C ARG A 220 6.92 20.38 14.07
N ALA A 221 5.85 19.88 14.68
CA ALA A 221 5.79 19.62 16.12
C ALA A 221 6.68 18.44 16.55
N HIS A 222 6.90 17.45 15.68
CA HIS A 222 7.73 16.27 15.94
C HIS A 222 9.21 16.45 15.52
N ARG A 223 9.62 17.64 15.09
CA ARG A 223 11.05 17.92 14.92
C ARG A 223 11.72 17.99 16.30
N PRO A 224 12.77 17.18 16.58
CA PRO A 224 13.53 17.33 17.82
C PRO A 224 14.09 18.76 17.86
N GLY A 225 13.87 19.45 18.97
CA GLY A 225 14.20 20.86 19.14
C GLY A 225 15.66 21.15 18.79
N GLY A 226 15.87 22.03 17.82
CA GLY A 226 17.16 22.67 17.59
C GLY A 226 17.51 23.47 18.85
N GLY A 227 18.43 22.91 19.64
CA GLY A 227 18.90 23.49 20.89
C GLY A 227 19.36 24.93 20.70
N GLY A 228 18.90 25.79 21.62
CA GLY A 228 19.42 27.14 21.72
C GLY A 228 20.90 27.14 22.10
N THR A 229 21.63 28.10 21.56
CA THR A 229 22.85 28.60 22.19
C THR A 229 22.68 30.08 22.46
N ASN A 230 22.43 30.35 23.73
CA ASN A 230 22.67 31.61 24.39
C ASN A 230 24.19 31.82 24.43
N GLY A 231 24.67 33.00 24.04
CA GLY A 231 26.10 33.31 23.96
C GLY A 231 26.33 34.81 23.98
N GLY A 232 26.11 35.43 25.14
CA GLY A 232 26.55 36.80 25.38
C GLY A 232 28.07 36.90 25.35
N ALA A 233 28.58 38.00 24.80
CA ALA A 233 29.94 38.45 25.00
C ALA A 233 29.92 39.96 25.28
N SER A 234 30.14 40.29 26.56
CA SER A 234 30.46 41.63 27.05
C SER A 234 31.95 41.90 26.87
N SER A 235 32.27 43.09 26.34
CA SER A 235 33.45 43.94 26.61
C SER A 235 34.86 43.33 26.54
N ARG A 236 35.67 43.80 25.57
CA ARG A 236 36.73 44.81 25.76
C ARG A 236 37.19 45.36 24.42
#